data_AF-A0A554IC80-F1
#
_entry.id   AF-A0A554IC80-F1
#
_cell.length_a   1.000
_cell.length_b   1.000
_cell.length_c   1.000
_cell.angle_alpha   90.00
_cell.angle_beta   90.00
_cell.angle_gamma   90.00
#
_symmetry.space_group_name_H-M   'P 1'
#
loop_
_entity.id
_entity.type
_entity.pdbx_description
1 polymer ?
#
loop_
_entity_poly.entity_id
_entity_poly.type
_entity_poly.pdbx_seq_one_letter_code
_entity_poly.pdbx_strand_id
1 'polypeptide(L)'
;MKTGTANLPLHYGFTPRWLFEQMTKLAREISIILITEYGVEDYLRRLSNPNWFQAFGCTLGFDWHSSGLTTTTCGAIKEGLRPIQKDLGLFICGGKGKTSRKTPNEIENISQKYSLDSQPLIYASRISAKVDNNALQDGYQLYHHSFFFTPTGKWAVVQQGMSLDSFGINRGWARRYHWLSDNVADFVNEPHTGIASESRGEVLNLVAKESKNNRHVSTKISHQNPQKTIQTIAKLQETKLPERHEVLLSDINPE
;
A
#
# COMPACT_ATOMS: atom_id res chain seq x y z
N MET A 1 -1.75 -15.80 19.41
CA MET A 1 -0.95 -15.90 18.16
C MET A 1 0.28 -15.00 18.31
N LYS A 2 1.50 -15.55 18.21
CA LYS A 2 2.71 -14.73 18.16
C LYS A 2 2.80 -14.09 16.78
N THR A 3 2.56 -12.79 16.68
CA THR A 3 2.77 -11.98 15.47
C THR A 3 4.26 -11.78 15.28
N GLY A 4 4.82 -12.41 14.25
CA GLY A 4 6.21 -12.19 13.83
C GLY A 4 6.35 -10.88 13.06
N THR A 5 7.41 -10.13 13.33
CA THR A 5 7.83 -8.97 12.54
C THR A 5 8.68 -9.45 11.37
N ALA A 6 8.35 -9.03 10.14
CA ALA A 6 9.11 -9.34 8.94
C ALA A 6 9.89 -8.11 8.48
N ASN A 7 11.19 -8.33 8.23
CA ASN A 7 12.14 -7.29 7.86
C ASN A 7 12.20 -7.15 6.31
N LEU A 8 12.01 -5.95 5.75
CA LEU A 8 12.16 -5.55 4.34
C LEU A 8 13.11 -4.32 4.15
N PRO A 9 14.45 -4.47 4.23
CA PRO A 9 15.40 -3.44 3.79
C PRO A 9 15.25 -3.13 2.30
N LEU A 10 15.49 -1.86 1.96
CA LEU A 10 15.55 -1.36 0.58
C LEU A 10 16.84 -1.83 -0.08
N HIS A 11 16.70 -2.83 -0.94
CA HIS A 11 17.77 -3.22 -1.86
C HIS A 11 17.61 -2.49 -3.19
N TYR A 12 18.68 -1.80 -3.59
CA TYR A 12 18.82 -1.23 -4.93
C TYR A 12 19.38 -2.30 -5.87
N GLY A 13 18.80 -2.43 -7.05
CA GLY A 13 19.20 -3.43 -8.03
C GLY A 13 18.02 -3.95 -8.85
N PHE A 14 18.32 -4.87 -9.77
CA PHE A 14 17.33 -5.54 -10.60
C PHE A 14 17.48 -7.05 -10.44
N THR A 15 16.36 -7.76 -10.44
CA THR A 15 16.38 -9.23 -10.53
C THR A 15 17.03 -9.63 -11.85
N PRO A 16 18.06 -10.49 -11.85
CA PRO A 16 18.67 -10.98 -13.08
C PRO A 16 17.60 -11.58 -13.99
N ARG A 17 17.67 -11.29 -15.29
CA ARG A 17 16.67 -11.74 -16.26
C ARG A 17 16.45 -13.26 -16.23
N TRP A 18 17.54 -14.02 -16.15
CA TRP A 18 17.47 -15.49 -16.09
C TRP A 18 16.64 -15.96 -14.88
N LEU A 19 16.83 -15.35 -13.71
CA LEU A 19 16.11 -15.71 -12.49
C LEU A 19 14.65 -15.32 -12.63
N PHE A 20 14.37 -14.11 -13.11
CA PHE A 20 13.00 -13.65 -13.31
C PHE A 20 12.22 -14.53 -14.29
N GLU A 21 12.86 -15.05 -15.35
CA GLU A 21 12.25 -16.01 -16.27
C GLU A 21 11.88 -17.33 -15.58
N GLN A 22 12.73 -17.84 -14.68
CA GLN A 22 12.40 -19.03 -13.88
C GLN A 22 11.30 -18.76 -12.86
N MET A 23 11.36 -17.61 -12.17
CA MET A 23 10.31 -17.14 -11.24
C MET A 23 8.95 -17.07 -11.94
N THR A 24 8.92 -16.54 -13.16
CA THR A 24 7.69 -16.39 -13.94
C THR A 24 7.06 -17.74 -14.27
N LYS A 25 7.87 -18.73 -14.68
CA LYS A 25 7.41 -20.10 -14.94
C LYS A 25 6.89 -20.76 -13.67
N LEU A 26 7.65 -20.71 -12.59
CA LEU A 26 7.27 -21.34 -11.32
C LEU A 26 6.03 -20.67 -10.70
N ALA A 27 5.97 -19.34 -10.72
CA ALA A 27 4.80 -18.59 -10.25
C ALA A 27 3.55 -18.96 -11.02
N ARG A 28 3.65 -19.14 -12.34
CA ARG A 28 2.54 -19.61 -13.17
C ARG A 28 2.05 -20.97 -12.72
N GLU A 29 2.92 -21.98 -12.66
CA GLU A 29 2.49 -23.35 -12.32
C GLU A 29 1.89 -23.44 -10.91
N ILE A 30 2.52 -22.80 -9.91
CA ILE A 30 1.99 -22.78 -8.54
C ILE A 30 0.63 -22.07 -8.49
N SER A 31 0.48 -20.94 -9.19
CA SER A 31 -0.79 -20.21 -9.24
C SER A 31 -1.89 -21.04 -9.91
N ILE A 32 -1.58 -21.74 -11.02
CA ILE A 32 -2.53 -22.63 -11.70
C ILE A 32 -3.03 -23.69 -10.72
N ILE A 33 -2.12 -24.42 -10.06
CA ILE A 33 -2.48 -25.47 -9.12
C ILE A 33 -3.38 -24.91 -8.00
N LEU A 34 -3.01 -23.77 -7.41
CA LEU A 34 -3.80 -23.18 -6.33
C LEU A 34 -5.19 -22.74 -6.79
N ILE A 35 -5.29 -22.11 -7.97
CA ILE A 35 -6.57 -21.64 -8.52
C ILE A 35 -7.44 -22.82 -8.93
N THR A 36 -6.87 -23.88 -9.50
CA THR A 36 -7.61 -25.08 -9.92
C THR A 36 -8.13 -25.87 -8.72
N GLU A 37 -7.33 -26.03 -7.66
CA GLU A 37 -7.71 -26.83 -6.49
C GLU A 37 -8.60 -26.08 -5.50
N TYR A 38 -8.35 -24.78 -5.29
CA TYR A 38 -9.02 -23.99 -4.23
C TYR A 38 -9.86 -22.82 -4.76
N GLY A 39 -9.79 -22.53 -6.05
CA GLY A 39 -10.50 -21.42 -6.67
C GLY A 39 -9.75 -20.08 -6.62
N VAL A 40 -10.15 -19.17 -7.50
CA VAL A 40 -9.52 -17.86 -7.65
C VAL A 40 -9.68 -16.97 -6.41
N GLU A 41 -10.80 -17.08 -5.70
CA GLU A 41 -11.04 -16.28 -4.49
C GLU A 41 -10.13 -16.70 -3.33
N ASP A 42 -9.85 -18.00 -3.17
CA ASP A 42 -8.86 -18.50 -2.20
C ASP A 42 -7.46 -17.97 -2.55
N TYR A 43 -7.10 -17.96 -3.84
CA TYR A 43 -5.85 -17.38 -4.28
C TYR A 43 -5.75 -15.88 -3.96
N LEU A 44 -6.82 -15.10 -4.12
CA LEU A 44 -6.86 -13.70 -3.67
C LEU A 44 -6.65 -13.56 -2.16
N ARG A 45 -7.28 -14.42 -1.33
CA ARG A 45 -7.07 -14.44 0.13
C ARG A 45 -5.60 -14.68 0.46
N ARG A 46 -4.96 -15.65 -0.21
CA ARG A 46 -3.53 -15.96 -0.05
C ARG A 46 -2.63 -14.79 -0.40
N LEU A 47 -2.85 -14.15 -1.55
CA LEU A 47 -2.10 -12.96 -1.96
C LEU A 47 -2.28 -11.78 -1.00
N SER A 48 -3.47 -11.63 -0.42
CA SER A 48 -3.76 -10.61 0.59
C SER A 48 -3.17 -10.91 1.97
N ASN A 49 -2.67 -12.13 2.22
CA ASN A 49 -2.05 -12.49 3.48
C ASN A 49 -0.55 -12.15 3.44
N PRO A 50 -0.04 -11.24 4.28
CA PRO A 50 1.35 -10.81 4.21
C PRO A 50 2.38 -11.93 4.42
N ASN A 51 2.07 -12.91 5.28
CA ASN A 51 2.98 -14.02 5.60
C ASN A 51 3.01 -15.05 4.47
N TRP A 52 1.84 -15.40 3.93
CA TRP A 52 1.76 -16.31 2.80
C TRP A 52 2.44 -15.71 1.57
N PHE A 53 2.17 -14.43 1.28
CA PHE A 53 2.79 -13.72 0.15
C PHE A 53 4.32 -13.65 0.30
N GLN A 54 4.81 -13.40 1.51
CA GLN A 54 6.24 -13.44 1.81
C GLN A 54 6.84 -14.82 1.52
N ALA A 55 6.23 -15.88 2.04
CA ALA A 55 6.66 -17.24 1.81
C ALA A 55 6.63 -17.60 0.32
N PHE A 56 5.60 -17.18 -0.41
CA PHE A 56 5.51 -17.41 -1.84
C PHE A 56 6.66 -16.74 -2.61
N GLY A 57 6.96 -15.47 -2.31
CA GLY A 57 8.11 -14.79 -2.91
C GLY A 57 9.44 -15.49 -2.62
N CYS A 58 9.62 -16.05 -1.42
CA CYS A 58 10.78 -16.87 -1.08
C CYS A 58 10.84 -18.17 -1.86
N THR A 59 9.71 -18.87 -2.02
CA THR A 59 9.61 -20.08 -2.84
C THR A 59 9.98 -19.84 -4.30
N LEU A 60 9.70 -18.64 -4.81
CA LEU A 60 10.12 -18.25 -6.16
C LEU A 60 11.63 -17.98 -6.28
N GLY A 61 12.39 -17.99 -5.19
CA GLY A 61 13.84 -17.81 -5.19
C GLY A 61 14.28 -16.39 -4.84
N PHE A 62 13.43 -15.62 -4.14
CA PHE A 62 13.79 -14.29 -3.64
C PHE A 62 14.13 -14.31 -2.15
N ASP A 63 15.03 -13.43 -1.72
CA ASP A 63 15.41 -13.37 -0.31
C ASP A 63 14.28 -12.84 0.57
N TRP A 64 14.10 -13.50 1.73
CA TRP A 64 13.05 -13.19 2.69
C TRP A 64 13.12 -11.78 3.26
N HIS A 65 14.29 -11.16 3.23
CA HIS A 65 14.54 -9.83 3.76
C HIS A 65 14.71 -8.80 2.63
N SER A 66 14.12 -9.00 1.45
CA SER A 66 14.33 -8.04 0.36
C SER A 66 13.07 -7.25 0.01
N SER A 67 13.16 -5.91 0.01
CA SER A 67 12.10 -5.06 -0.54
C SER A 67 11.79 -5.36 -2.01
N GLY A 68 12.75 -5.92 -2.76
CA GLY A 68 12.54 -6.36 -4.14
C GLY A 68 11.49 -7.47 -4.24
N LEU A 69 11.31 -8.27 -3.19
CA LEU A 69 10.46 -9.47 -3.18
C LEU A 69 9.06 -9.16 -3.65
N THR A 70 8.46 -8.10 -3.12
CA THR A 70 7.09 -7.71 -3.48
C THR A 70 6.97 -7.35 -4.94
N THR A 71 7.85 -6.49 -5.42
CA THR A 71 7.78 -6.01 -6.80
C THR A 71 8.06 -7.11 -7.82
N THR A 72 9.00 -8.01 -7.49
CA THR A 72 9.41 -9.11 -8.36
C THR A 72 8.39 -10.24 -8.34
N THR A 73 7.84 -10.58 -7.17
CA THR A 73 6.77 -11.60 -7.03
C THR A 73 5.52 -11.17 -7.79
N CYS A 74 5.04 -9.93 -7.58
CA CYS A 74 3.90 -9.41 -8.34
C CYS A 74 4.18 -9.36 -9.85
N GLY A 75 5.40 -9.00 -10.25
CA GLY A 75 5.84 -9.03 -11.65
C GLY A 75 5.80 -10.44 -12.25
N ALA A 76 6.37 -11.43 -11.55
CA ALA A 76 6.44 -12.82 -12.00
C ALA A 76 5.04 -13.44 -12.15
N ILE A 77 4.13 -13.18 -11.21
CA ILE A 77 2.73 -13.63 -11.30
C ILE A 77 2.04 -12.95 -12.49
N LYS A 78 2.17 -11.62 -12.63
CA LYS A 78 1.54 -10.87 -13.74
C LYS A 78 2.03 -11.37 -15.10
N GLU A 79 3.34 -11.53 -15.29
CA GLU A 79 3.89 -12.03 -16.56
C GLU A 79 3.51 -13.49 -16.81
N GLY A 80 3.54 -14.34 -15.78
CA GLY A 80 3.31 -15.77 -15.89
C GLY A 80 1.86 -16.10 -16.23
N LEU A 81 0.91 -15.34 -15.66
CA LEU A 81 -0.52 -15.57 -15.86
C LEU A 81 -1.11 -14.81 -17.05
N ARG A 82 -0.45 -13.77 -17.56
CA ARG A 82 -0.97 -12.96 -18.69
C ARG A 82 -1.48 -13.79 -19.89
N PRO A 83 -0.80 -14.87 -20.34
CA PRO A 83 -1.28 -15.67 -21.47
C PRO A 83 -2.56 -16.45 -21.20
N ILE A 84 -2.87 -16.73 -19.92
CA ILE A 84 -3.94 -17.64 -19.48
C ILE A 84 -4.93 -16.98 -18.50
N GLN A 85 -4.83 -15.67 -18.29
CA GLN A 85 -5.62 -14.90 -17.33
C GLN A 85 -7.13 -15.05 -17.53
N LYS A 86 -7.58 -15.22 -18.78
CA LYS A 86 -8.99 -15.43 -19.13
C LYS A 86 -9.47 -16.77 -18.60
N ASP A 87 -8.70 -17.83 -18.85
CA ASP A 87 -9.06 -19.20 -18.50
C ASP A 87 -9.05 -19.41 -16.99
N LEU A 88 -8.16 -18.72 -16.27
CA LEU A 88 -8.09 -18.72 -14.81
C LEU A 88 -9.12 -17.79 -14.14
N GLY A 89 -9.76 -16.89 -14.89
CA GLY A 89 -10.66 -15.89 -14.32
C GLY A 89 -9.98 -14.91 -13.36
N LEU A 90 -8.68 -14.62 -13.58
CA LEU A 90 -7.89 -13.73 -12.75
C LEU A 90 -7.11 -12.73 -13.60
N PHE A 91 -7.37 -11.44 -13.39
CA PHE A 91 -6.70 -10.35 -14.08
C PHE A 91 -5.79 -9.58 -13.13
N ILE A 92 -4.65 -9.13 -13.66
CA ILE A 92 -3.60 -8.48 -12.85
C ILE A 92 -3.16 -7.17 -13.52
N CYS A 93 -3.35 -6.07 -12.80
CA CYS A 93 -3.00 -4.73 -13.25
C CYS A 93 -1.94 -4.07 -12.37
N GLY A 94 -1.30 -3.05 -12.91
CA GLY A 94 -0.29 -2.26 -12.20
C GLY A 94 1.11 -2.85 -12.23
N GLY A 95 1.97 -2.38 -11.34
CA GLY A 95 3.38 -2.74 -11.25
C GLY A 95 4.20 -1.70 -10.51
N LYS A 96 5.52 -1.68 -10.77
CA LYS A 96 6.47 -0.76 -10.14
C LYS A 96 6.53 0.59 -10.89
N GLY A 97 6.76 1.67 -10.14
CA GLY A 97 7.07 3.00 -10.67
C GLY A 97 5.97 3.55 -11.57
N LYS A 98 6.32 3.96 -12.80
CA LYS A 98 5.35 4.56 -13.73
C LYS A 98 4.19 3.62 -14.08
N THR A 99 4.37 2.30 -13.98
CA THR A 99 3.35 1.29 -14.29
C THR A 99 2.23 1.28 -13.26
N SER A 100 2.50 1.57 -11.97
CA SER A 100 1.44 1.64 -10.94
C SER A 100 0.36 2.65 -11.30
N ARG A 101 0.75 3.77 -11.91
CA ARG A 101 -0.15 4.85 -12.32
C ARG A 101 -1.02 4.49 -13.53
N LYS A 102 -0.70 3.43 -14.27
CA LYS A 102 -1.47 2.96 -15.42
C LYS A 102 -2.58 1.99 -15.04
N THR A 103 -2.64 1.55 -13.78
CA THR A 103 -3.60 0.54 -13.30
C THR A 103 -5.05 0.85 -13.67
N PRO A 104 -5.58 2.10 -13.51
CA PRO A 104 -6.95 2.40 -13.94
C PRO A 104 -7.21 2.12 -15.42
N ASN A 105 -6.28 2.51 -16.29
CA ASN A 105 -6.40 2.29 -17.74
C ASN A 105 -6.27 0.81 -18.09
N GLU A 106 -5.42 0.05 -17.38
CA GLU A 106 -5.32 -1.40 -17.57
C GLU A 106 -6.63 -2.11 -17.17
N ILE A 107 -7.24 -1.71 -16.05
CA ILE A 107 -8.54 -2.22 -15.61
C ILE A 107 -9.62 -1.89 -16.65
N GLU A 108 -9.66 -0.65 -17.13
CA GLU A 108 -10.63 -0.22 -18.15
C GLU A 108 -10.51 -1.03 -19.44
N ASN A 109 -9.29 -1.21 -19.97
CA ASN A 109 -9.04 -1.98 -21.19
C ASN A 109 -9.43 -3.46 -21.04
N ILE A 110 -9.10 -4.07 -19.90
CA ILE A 110 -9.49 -5.47 -19.62
C ILE A 110 -11.01 -5.57 -19.48
N SER A 111 -11.63 -4.64 -18.77
CA SER A 111 -13.08 -4.63 -18.55
C SER A 111 -13.85 -4.45 -19.85
N GLN A 112 -13.38 -3.59 -20.76
CA GLN A 112 -13.95 -3.47 -22.11
C GLN A 112 -13.82 -4.78 -22.90
N LYS A 113 -12.65 -5.43 -22.85
CA LYS A 113 -12.37 -6.67 -23.58
C LYS A 113 -13.24 -7.85 -23.10
N TYR A 114 -13.58 -7.90 -21.80
CA TYR A 114 -14.31 -9.01 -21.18
C TYR A 114 -15.71 -8.63 -20.68
N SER A 115 -16.22 -7.46 -21.05
CA SER A 115 -17.54 -6.94 -20.67
C SER A 115 -17.79 -6.94 -19.15
N LEU A 116 -16.81 -6.43 -18.39
CA LEU A 116 -16.88 -6.28 -16.93
C LEU A 116 -17.21 -4.84 -16.53
N ASP A 117 -17.78 -4.65 -15.34
CA ASP A 117 -17.94 -3.31 -14.76
C ASP A 117 -16.59 -2.80 -14.21
N SER A 118 -16.02 -1.81 -14.88
CA SER A 118 -14.71 -1.25 -14.53
C SER A 118 -14.78 -0.25 -13.38
N GLN A 119 -15.91 0.42 -13.15
CA GLN A 119 -15.96 1.59 -12.26
C GLN A 119 -15.70 1.23 -10.79
N PRO A 120 -16.30 0.18 -10.21
CA PRO A 120 -16.01 -0.23 -8.85
C PRO A 120 -14.54 -0.66 -8.68
N LEU A 121 -13.96 -1.32 -9.68
CA LEU A 121 -12.57 -1.80 -9.66
C LEU A 121 -11.57 -0.64 -9.75
N ILE A 122 -11.81 0.32 -10.63
CA ILE A 122 -11.00 1.54 -10.74
C ILE A 122 -11.09 2.35 -9.44
N TYR A 123 -12.28 2.48 -8.86
CA TYR A 123 -12.47 3.14 -7.58
C TYR A 123 -11.65 2.45 -6.49
N ALA A 124 -11.83 1.14 -6.31
CA ALA A 124 -11.10 0.33 -5.34
C ALA A 124 -9.57 0.47 -5.50
N SER A 125 -9.07 0.35 -6.73
CA SER A 125 -7.65 0.52 -7.03
C SER A 125 -7.12 1.92 -6.68
N ARG A 126 -7.90 2.98 -6.90
CA ARG A 126 -7.45 4.35 -6.63
C ARG A 126 -7.52 4.67 -5.16
N ILE A 127 -8.59 4.25 -4.48
CA ILE A 127 -8.81 4.61 -3.09
C ILE A 127 -7.88 3.82 -2.16
N SER A 128 -7.55 2.54 -2.46
CA SER A 128 -6.56 1.78 -1.69
C SER A 128 -5.20 2.48 -1.69
N ALA A 129 -4.75 2.94 -2.86
CA ALA A 129 -3.49 3.68 -3.00
C ALA A 129 -3.53 5.05 -2.33
N LYS A 130 -4.67 5.75 -2.37
CA LYS A 130 -4.81 7.03 -1.64
C LYS A 130 -4.78 6.83 -0.14
N VAL A 131 -5.43 5.79 0.38
CA VAL A 131 -5.48 5.49 1.81
C VAL A 131 -4.08 5.16 2.32
N ASP A 132 -3.37 4.24 1.67
CA ASP A 132 -2.02 3.82 2.05
C ASP A 132 -1.01 4.95 2.02
N ASN A 133 -1.17 5.91 1.10
CA ASN A 133 -0.25 7.02 0.94
C ASN A 133 -0.58 8.25 1.79
N ASN A 134 -1.82 8.41 2.29
CA ASN A 134 -2.27 9.68 2.91
C ASN A 134 -2.98 9.51 4.25
N ALA A 135 -3.74 8.44 4.44
CA ALA A 135 -4.46 8.20 5.69
C ALA A 135 -3.54 7.54 6.74
N LEU A 136 -2.51 6.82 6.29
CA LEU A 136 -1.40 6.42 7.14
C LEU A 136 -0.26 7.42 6.95
N GLN A 137 -0.09 8.36 7.88
CA GLN A 137 0.94 9.40 7.80
C GLN A 137 2.22 8.89 8.48
N ASP A 138 2.88 7.97 7.81
CA ASP A 138 4.06 7.24 8.30
C ASP A 138 5.35 7.59 7.56
N GLY A 139 5.29 8.52 6.61
CA GLY A 139 6.41 8.95 5.78
C GLY A 139 6.77 8.00 4.63
N TYR A 140 5.97 6.96 4.37
CA TYR A 140 6.19 6.06 3.23
C TYR A 140 5.45 6.56 1.99
N GLN A 141 6.19 6.71 0.88
CA GLN A 141 5.60 7.02 -0.42
C GLN A 141 5.45 5.75 -1.25
N LEU A 142 4.24 5.52 -1.78
CA LEU A 142 3.98 4.38 -2.65
C LEU A 142 4.78 4.44 -3.95
N TYR A 143 5.41 3.32 -4.30
CA TYR A 143 6.12 3.16 -5.57
C TYR A 143 5.76 1.87 -6.31
N HIS A 144 4.96 1.01 -5.70
CA HIS A 144 4.46 -0.22 -6.32
C HIS A 144 3.00 -0.42 -5.97
N HIS A 145 2.21 -0.80 -6.97
CA HIS A 145 0.80 -1.12 -6.83
C HIS A 145 0.45 -2.26 -7.77
N SER A 146 -0.02 -3.38 -7.23
CA SER A 146 -0.54 -4.50 -8.00
C SER A 146 -1.97 -4.80 -7.58
N PHE A 147 -2.87 -4.77 -8.55
CA PHE A 147 -4.30 -4.94 -8.39
C PHE A 147 -4.73 -6.25 -9.06
N PHE A 148 -5.27 -7.17 -8.28
CA PHE A 148 -5.72 -8.49 -8.72
C PHE A 148 -7.24 -8.51 -8.66
N PHE A 149 -7.92 -8.95 -9.72
CA PHE A 149 -9.39 -9.00 -9.72
C PHE A 149 -9.97 -10.13 -10.55
N THR A 150 -11.20 -10.52 -10.22
CA THR A 150 -11.99 -11.54 -10.90
C THR A 150 -13.12 -10.90 -11.72
N PRO A 151 -13.71 -11.63 -12.69
CA PRO A 151 -14.95 -11.22 -13.35
C PRO A 151 -16.12 -10.92 -12.40
N THR A 152 -16.16 -11.56 -11.24
CA THR A 152 -17.20 -11.38 -10.23
C THR A 152 -17.04 -10.11 -9.40
N GLY A 153 -16.00 -9.31 -9.66
CA GLY A 153 -15.71 -8.07 -8.94
C GLY A 153 -14.98 -8.27 -7.62
N LYS A 154 -14.52 -9.49 -7.30
CA LYS A 154 -13.61 -9.73 -6.17
C LYS A 154 -12.22 -9.25 -6.52
N TRP A 155 -11.53 -8.69 -5.54
CA TRP A 155 -10.19 -8.15 -5.75
C TRP A 155 -9.30 -8.24 -4.50
N ALA A 156 -8.00 -8.17 -4.74
CA ALA A 156 -6.96 -7.99 -3.73
C ALA A 156 -5.94 -6.97 -4.23
N VAL A 157 -5.28 -6.28 -3.30
CA VAL A 157 -4.22 -5.31 -3.61
C VAL A 157 -2.98 -5.63 -2.81
N VAL A 158 -1.84 -5.62 -3.49
CA VAL A 158 -0.51 -5.66 -2.85
C VAL A 158 0.25 -4.40 -3.27
N GLN A 159 0.65 -3.60 -2.29
CA GLN A 159 1.31 -2.32 -2.50
C GLN A 159 2.59 -2.24 -1.70
N GLN A 160 3.53 -1.41 -2.17
CA GLN A 160 4.74 -1.12 -1.42
C GLN A 160 5.09 0.36 -1.42
N GLY A 161 5.30 0.88 -0.21
CA GLY A 161 5.85 2.19 0.06
C GLY A 161 7.33 2.12 0.40
N MET A 162 8.06 3.19 0.08
CA MET A 162 9.43 3.41 0.52
C MET A 162 9.50 4.63 1.43
N SER A 163 10.31 4.56 2.48
CA SER A 163 10.63 5.73 3.29
C SER A 163 11.56 6.65 2.51
N LEU A 164 11.14 7.90 2.31
CA LEU A 164 11.91 8.94 1.61
C LEU A 164 12.64 9.89 2.56
N ASP A 165 12.50 9.68 3.87
CA ASP A 165 13.11 10.56 4.85
C ASP A 165 14.64 10.55 4.70
N SER A 166 15.16 11.70 4.31
CA SER A 166 16.59 11.93 4.08
C SER A 166 17.34 12.21 5.40
N PHE A 167 16.61 12.47 6.48
CA PHE A 167 17.14 12.95 7.76
C PHE A 167 16.69 12.14 9.00
N GLY A 168 15.83 11.12 8.86
CA GLY A 168 15.31 10.33 9.99
C GLY A 168 15.69 8.84 10.06
N ILE A 169 15.17 8.19 11.10
CA ILE A 169 15.49 6.82 11.59
C ILE A 169 15.07 5.72 10.59
N ASN A 170 14.23 6.06 9.60
CA ASN A 170 13.59 5.12 8.68
C ASN A 170 14.27 5.00 7.30
N ARG A 171 15.50 5.51 7.14
CA ARG A 171 16.21 5.46 5.85
C ARG A 171 16.42 4.01 5.41
N GLY A 172 16.03 3.68 4.19
CA GLY A 172 16.32 2.35 3.64
C GLY A 172 15.28 1.27 3.96
N TRP A 173 14.04 1.61 4.36
CA TRP A 173 13.00 0.59 4.63
C TRP A 173 11.84 0.66 3.65
N ALA A 174 11.24 -0.51 3.41
CA ALA A 174 9.96 -0.63 2.70
C ALA A 174 8.82 -1.01 3.65
N ARG A 175 7.60 -0.63 3.28
CA ARG A 175 6.37 -1.03 3.95
C ARG A 175 5.41 -1.61 2.93
N ARG A 176 4.91 -2.81 3.21
CA ARG A 176 3.99 -3.54 2.32
C ARG A 176 2.58 -3.52 2.88
N TYR A 177 1.61 -3.20 2.02
CA TYR A 177 0.20 -3.11 2.36
C TYR A 177 -0.58 -4.16 1.58
N HIS A 178 -1.49 -4.83 2.27
CA HIS A 178 -2.36 -5.82 1.68
C HIS A 178 -3.83 -5.48 1.94
N TRP A 179 -4.63 -5.69 0.90
CA TRP A 179 -6.08 -5.48 0.92
C TRP A 179 -6.77 -6.68 0.30
N LEU A 180 -7.99 -6.97 0.76
CA LEU A 180 -8.89 -7.95 0.21
C LEU A 180 -10.30 -7.39 0.21
N SER A 181 -10.98 -7.43 -0.93
CA SER A 181 -12.36 -6.96 -1.09
C SER A 181 -13.33 -7.46 -0.01
N ASP A 182 -13.19 -8.70 0.45
CA ASP A 182 -14.06 -9.29 1.48
C ASP A 182 -13.98 -8.61 2.85
N ASN A 183 -12.85 -7.97 3.15
CA ASN A 183 -12.64 -7.31 4.45
C ASN A 183 -12.94 -5.81 4.40
N VAL A 184 -13.19 -5.26 3.21
CA VAL A 184 -13.38 -3.83 3.00
C VAL A 184 -14.85 -3.47 3.05
N ALA A 185 -15.34 -3.17 4.25
CA ALA A 185 -16.64 -2.53 4.44
C ALA A 185 -16.57 -1.00 4.30
N ASP A 186 -15.43 -0.42 4.68
CA ASP A 186 -15.14 1.02 4.61
C ASP A 186 -13.66 1.20 4.29
N PHE A 187 -13.36 1.91 3.19
CA PHE A 187 -11.99 2.12 2.72
C PHE A 187 -11.13 2.96 3.67
N VAL A 188 -11.72 3.71 4.61
CA VAL A 188 -10.98 4.59 5.54
C VAL A 188 -11.04 4.11 6.99
N ASN A 189 -11.50 2.88 7.24
CA ASN A 189 -11.68 2.36 8.59
C ASN A 189 -11.26 0.88 8.68
N GLU A 190 -10.06 0.64 9.21
CA GLU A 190 -9.44 -0.70 9.32
C GLU A 190 -9.54 -1.55 8.03
N PRO A 191 -9.16 -1.01 6.85
CA PRO A 191 -9.45 -1.68 5.58
C PRO A 191 -8.43 -2.77 5.19
N HIS A 192 -7.28 -2.81 5.87
CA HIS A 192 -6.15 -3.67 5.52
C HIS A 192 -6.36 -5.11 6.01
N THR A 193 -5.96 -6.08 5.20
CA THR A 193 -5.73 -7.45 5.69
C THR A 193 -4.42 -7.57 6.44
N GLY A 194 -3.47 -6.69 6.15
CA GLY A 194 -2.25 -6.54 6.93
C GLY A 194 -1.30 -5.49 6.38
N ILE A 195 -0.50 -4.93 7.28
CA ILE A 195 0.59 -4.00 7.00
C ILE A 195 1.87 -4.63 7.53
N ALA A 196 2.84 -4.88 6.65
CA ALA A 196 4.14 -5.43 7.01
C ALA A 196 5.21 -4.34 6.93
N SER A 197 5.86 -4.05 8.05
CA SER A 197 6.90 -3.02 8.16
C SER A 197 7.93 -3.40 9.22
N GLU A 198 9.17 -3.00 8.97
CA GLU A 198 10.33 -3.13 9.88
C GLU A 198 10.23 -2.18 11.07
N SER A 199 10.03 -0.90 10.78
CA SER A 199 10.13 0.13 11.79
C SER A 199 8.77 0.41 12.40
N ARG A 200 8.76 0.39 13.73
CA ARG A 200 7.67 0.91 14.53
C ARG A 200 8.05 2.33 14.93
N GLY A 201 7.24 3.29 14.50
CA GLY A 201 7.32 4.67 14.94
C GLY A 201 5.94 5.12 15.40
N GLU A 202 5.91 6.22 16.14
CA GLU A 202 4.66 6.94 16.37
C GLU A 202 4.23 7.61 15.06
N VAL A 203 3.16 7.11 14.47
CA VAL A 203 2.63 7.58 13.20
C VAL A 203 1.16 7.96 13.36
N LEU A 204 0.71 8.96 12.63
CA LEU A 204 -0.70 9.30 12.64
C LEU A 204 -1.47 8.31 11.76
N ASN A 205 -2.15 7.37 12.41
CA ASN A 205 -2.99 6.39 11.76
C ASN A 205 -4.44 6.90 11.66
N LEU A 206 -4.79 7.55 10.56
CA LEU A 206 -6.15 8.01 10.32
C LEU A 206 -7.09 6.89 9.89
N VAL A 207 -6.61 5.69 9.52
CA VAL A 207 -7.50 4.55 9.22
C VAL A 207 -7.93 3.77 10.46
N ALA A 208 -7.31 4.07 11.61
CA ALA A 208 -7.65 3.42 12.87
C ALA A 208 -9.12 3.64 13.23
N LYS A 209 -9.78 2.66 13.86
CA LYS A 209 -11.18 2.79 14.26
C LYS A 209 -11.42 3.97 15.20
N GLU A 210 -10.51 4.19 16.15
CA GLU A 210 -10.51 5.30 17.09
C GLU A 210 -10.37 6.67 16.41
N SER A 211 -9.76 6.71 15.22
CA SER A 211 -9.55 7.95 14.45
C SER A 211 -10.80 8.45 13.72
N LYS A 212 -11.97 7.82 13.90
CA LYS A 212 -13.23 8.22 13.24
C LYS A 212 -13.57 9.70 13.43
N ASN A 213 -13.49 10.20 14.66
CA ASN A 213 -13.79 11.61 14.94
C ASN A 213 -12.76 12.54 14.30
N ASN A 214 -11.47 12.17 14.32
CA ASN A 214 -10.43 12.91 13.63
C ASN A 214 -10.72 13.00 12.14
N ARG A 215 -11.01 11.89 11.46
CA ARG A 215 -11.40 11.88 10.04
C ARG A 215 -12.54 12.85 9.77
N HIS A 216 -13.61 12.80 10.57
CA HIS A 216 -14.78 13.66 10.40
C HIS A 216 -14.45 15.15 10.58
N VAL A 217 -13.74 15.51 11.65
CA VAL A 217 -13.37 16.90 11.94
C VAL A 217 -12.38 17.43 10.90
N SER A 218 -11.37 16.64 10.53
CA SER A 218 -10.39 17.01 9.50
C SER A 218 -11.06 17.29 8.16
N THR A 219 -12.00 16.44 7.74
CA THR A 219 -12.81 16.71 6.54
C THR A 219 -13.68 17.95 6.71
N LYS A 220 -14.27 18.20 7.89
CA LYS A 220 -15.07 19.42 8.11
C LYS A 220 -14.21 20.69 8.05
N ILE A 221 -12.98 20.65 8.55
CA ILE A 221 -12.04 21.77 8.51
C ILE A 221 -11.58 22.03 7.07
N SER A 222 -11.34 20.98 6.27
CA SER A 222 -10.87 21.14 4.88
C SER A 222 -11.88 21.85 3.96
N HIS A 223 -13.16 21.89 4.33
CA HIS A 223 -14.22 22.61 3.59
C HIS A 223 -14.41 24.06 4.07
N GLN A 224 -13.67 24.52 5.08
CA GLN A 224 -13.76 25.88 5.59
C GLN A 224 -12.72 26.79 4.93
N ASN A 225 -12.95 28.12 4.99
CA ASN A 225 -11.92 29.07 4.61
C ASN A 225 -10.68 28.88 5.52
N PRO A 226 -9.49 28.57 4.96
CA PRO A 226 -8.27 28.32 5.73
C PRO A 226 -7.91 29.44 6.71
N GLN A 227 -8.27 30.69 6.40
CA GLN A 227 -8.00 31.84 7.26
C GLN A 227 -8.63 31.69 8.66
N LYS A 228 -9.82 31.06 8.76
CA LYS A 228 -10.47 30.84 10.06
C LYS A 228 -9.67 29.88 10.94
N THR A 229 -9.16 28.80 10.34
CA THR A 229 -8.32 27.82 11.02
C THR A 229 -7.00 28.45 11.46
N ILE A 230 -6.33 29.17 10.55
CA ILE A 230 -5.07 29.87 10.85
C ILE A 230 -5.26 30.87 12.00
N GLN A 231 -6.32 31.68 11.98
CA GLN A 231 -6.63 32.62 13.06
C GLN A 231 -6.92 31.92 14.39
N THR A 232 -7.62 30.77 14.34
CA THR A 232 -7.90 29.98 15.56
C THR A 232 -6.61 29.41 16.14
N ILE A 233 -5.71 28.88 15.30
CA ILE A 233 -4.39 28.39 15.72
C ILE A 233 -3.55 29.54 16.28
N ALA A 234 -3.54 30.71 15.63
CA ALA A 234 -2.82 31.89 16.11
C ALA A 234 -3.31 32.35 17.50
N LYS A 235 -4.61 32.19 17.81
CA LYS A 235 -5.15 32.47 19.15
C LYS A 235 -4.77 31.43 20.21
N LEU A 236 -4.43 30.20 19.79
CA LEU A 236 -3.94 29.14 20.68
C LEU A 236 -2.44 29.26 20.95
N GLN A 237 -1.71 30.07 20.17
CA GLN A 237 -0.34 30.46 20.47
C GLN A 237 -0.36 31.40 21.68
N GLU A 238 -0.44 30.82 22.88
CA GLU A 238 -0.26 31.58 24.11
C GLU A 238 1.19 32.05 24.21
N THR A 239 1.37 33.35 24.37
CA THR A 239 2.65 33.93 24.80
C THR A 239 2.88 33.54 26.26
N LYS A 240 3.56 32.41 26.49
CA LYS A 240 4.08 32.08 27.82
C LYS A 240 5.31 32.93 28.09
N LEU A 241 5.11 34.04 28.81
CA LEU A 241 6.21 34.83 29.34
C LEU A 241 6.89 34.05 30.48
N PRO A 242 8.23 34.14 30.59
CA PRO A 242 8.94 33.50 31.69
C PRO A 242 8.60 34.19 33.02
N GLU A 243 8.69 33.46 34.15
CA GLU A 243 8.44 34.04 35.50
C GLU A 243 9.48 35.09 35.91
N ARG A 244 10.60 35.19 35.18
CA ARG A 244 11.66 36.17 35.43
C ARG A 244 11.33 37.53 34.82
N HIS A 245 11.86 38.59 35.42
CA HIS A 245 11.62 39.97 34.99
C HIS A 245 12.59 40.46 33.89
N GLU A 246 13.76 39.83 33.77
CA GLU A 246 14.78 40.23 32.79
C GLU A 246 14.45 39.72 31.39
N VAL A 247 14.54 40.61 30.40
CA VAL A 247 14.40 40.28 28.97
C VAL A 247 15.76 39.86 28.43
N LEU A 248 15.88 38.60 28.00
CA LEU A 248 17.08 38.07 27.36
C LEU A 248 16.97 38.15 25.84
N LEU A 249 18.10 38.10 25.14
CA LEU A 249 18.12 38.01 23.67
C LEU A 249 17.35 36.79 23.14
N SER A 250 17.25 35.71 23.92
CA SER A 250 16.46 34.52 23.59
C SER A 250 14.94 34.74 23.67
N ASP A 251 14.49 35.81 24.32
CA ASP A 251 13.07 36.16 24.48
C ASP A 251 12.56 37.07 23.36
N ILE A 252 13.46 37.57 22.52
CA ILE A 252 13.18 38.43 21.38
C ILE A 252 13.27 37.55 20.13
N ASN A 253 12.20 37.47 19.35
CA ASN A 253 12.28 36.94 17.98
C ASN A 253 12.55 38.13 17.03
N PRO A 254 13.77 38.32 16.54
CA PRO A 254 14.12 39.48 15.72
C PRO A 254 13.68 39.37 14.25
N GLU A 255 13.09 38.25 13.84
CA GLU A 255 12.50 38.03 12.50
C GLU A 255 10.99 38.32 12.47
#